data_AF-A0A960Y627-F1
#
_entry.id   AF-A0A960Y627-F1
#
_cell.length_a   1.000
_cell.length_b   1.000
_cell.length_c   1.000
_cell.angle_alpha   90.00
_cell.angle_beta   90.00
_cell.angle_gamma   90.00
#
_symmetry.space_group_name_H-M   'P 1'
#
loop_
_entity.id
_entity.type
_entity.pdbx_description
1 polymer ?
#
loop_
_entity_poly.entity_id
_entity_poly.type
_entity_poly.pdbx_seq_one_letter_code
_entity_poly.pdbx_strand_id
1 'polypeptide(L)'
;MISLRHYLNIDTLFTRIRYPYSMPAEIGEDLGLELDNRHPFHKFLQVLASPANLPRKLYKFMPRDEVCSLFRYSRRMDDFQSKIFFCYYFRQGWIEFEAHFDNNRRLCRLRLMGAAPDLKEREIPLRSTII
;
A
#
# COMPACT_ATOMS: atom_id res chain seq x y z
N MET A 1 -32.46 -9.83 14.97
CA MET A 1 -31.37 -10.79 15.28
C MET A 1 -30.04 -10.10 15.08
N ILE A 2 -29.49 -9.51 16.14
CA ILE A 2 -28.19 -8.83 16.11
C ILE A 2 -27.14 -9.90 16.43
N SER A 3 -26.37 -10.29 15.42
CA SER A 3 -25.26 -11.24 15.59
C SER A 3 -24.14 -10.57 16.37
N LEU A 4 -24.13 -10.77 17.68
CA LEU A 4 -23.00 -10.54 18.58
C LEU A 4 -21.77 -11.35 18.10
N ARG A 5 -20.85 -10.71 17.38
CA ARG A 5 -19.46 -11.18 17.23
C ARG A 5 -18.49 -10.07 17.61
N HIS A 6 -18.52 -9.67 18.88
CA HIS A 6 -17.40 -8.97 19.52
C HIS A 6 -16.53 -10.01 20.26
N TYR A 7 -15.81 -10.84 19.49
CA TYR A 7 -14.59 -11.43 20.00
C TYR A 7 -13.47 -10.47 19.63
N LEU A 8 -13.00 -9.70 20.61
CA LEU A 8 -11.69 -9.05 20.55
C LEU A 8 -10.67 -10.17 20.35
N ASN A 9 -10.30 -10.37 19.09
CA ASN A 9 -9.41 -11.44 18.68
C ASN A 9 -8.02 -11.12 19.23
N ILE A 10 -7.53 -11.88 20.21
CA ILE A 10 -6.23 -11.66 20.87
C ILE A 10 -5.09 -11.47 19.84
N ASP A 11 -5.19 -12.15 18.70
CA ASP A 11 -4.30 -12.00 17.54
C ASP A 11 -4.21 -10.55 17.02
N THR A 12 -5.32 -9.81 17.03
CA THR A 12 -5.37 -8.41 16.57
C THR A 12 -4.65 -7.46 17.53
N LEU A 13 -4.71 -7.73 18.84
CA LEU A 13 -3.99 -6.95 19.85
C LEU A 13 -2.47 -7.13 19.70
N PHE A 14 -1.98 -8.36 19.59
CA PHE A 14 -0.56 -8.63 19.34
C PHE A 14 -0.08 -8.06 18.00
N THR A 15 -0.95 -8.06 16.98
CA THR A 15 -0.65 -7.44 15.69
C THR A 15 -0.41 -5.95 15.81
N ARG A 16 -1.24 -5.22 16.57
CA ARG A 16 -1.05 -3.77 16.80
C ARG A 16 0.17 -3.47 17.65
N ILE A 17 0.57 -4.36 18.56
CA ILE A 17 1.85 -4.22 19.28
C ILE A 17 3.03 -4.33 18.31
N ARG A 18 2.98 -5.22 17.31
CA ARG A 18 4.04 -5.35 16.29
C ARG A 18 4.05 -4.19 15.31
N TYR A 19 2.86 -3.77 14.89
CA TYR A 19 2.61 -2.77 13.85
C TYR A 19 1.74 -1.62 14.40
N PRO A 20 2.35 -0.72 15.21
CA PRO A 20 1.58 0.30 15.94
C PRO A 20 1.06 1.42 15.02
N TYR A 21 1.75 1.69 13.91
CA TYR A 21 1.40 2.81 13.01
C TYR A 21 0.70 2.30 11.76
N SER A 22 1.35 1.53 10.89
CA SER A 22 0.73 0.91 9.72
C SER A 22 0.86 -0.61 9.78
N MET A 23 -0.15 -1.32 9.27
CA MET A 23 -0.14 -2.78 9.14
C MET A 23 0.11 -3.20 7.69
N PRO A 24 0.80 -4.34 7.46
CA PRO A 24 0.89 -4.92 6.12
C PRO A 24 -0.46 -5.08 5.41
N ALA A 25 -1.50 -5.53 6.12
CA ALA A 25 -2.84 -5.70 5.56
C ALA A 25 -3.53 -4.38 5.16
N GLU A 26 -3.19 -3.25 5.80
CA GLU A 26 -3.71 -1.93 5.40
C GLU A 26 -3.16 -1.54 4.01
N ILE A 27 -1.86 -1.75 3.78
CA ILE A 27 -1.24 -1.59 2.46
C ILE A 27 -1.85 -2.59 1.46
N GLY A 28 -2.05 -3.84 1.90
CA GLY A 28 -2.67 -4.88 1.09
C GLY A 28 -4.06 -4.46 0.63
N GLU A 29 -4.87 -3.92 1.52
CA GLU A 29 -6.20 -3.45 1.18
C GLU A 29 -6.18 -2.29 0.18
N ASP A 30 -5.30 -1.30 0.36
CA ASP A 30 -5.17 -0.17 -0.57
C ASP A 30 -4.74 -0.62 -1.98
N LEU A 31 -3.86 -1.63 -2.08
CA LEU A 31 -3.36 -2.15 -3.37
C LEU A 31 -4.22 -3.29 -3.96
N GLY A 32 -5.11 -3.90 -3.18
CA GLY A 32 -5.82 -5.12 -3.54
C GLY A 32 -4.94 -6.37 -3.50
N LEU A 33 -4.02 -6.45 -2.54
CA LEU A 33 -3.14 -7.58 -2.26
C LEU A 33 -3.52 -8.26 -0.95
N GLU A 34 -3.33 -9.57 -0.90
CA GLU A 34 -3.49 -10.35 0.33
C GLU A 34 -2.16 -10.36 1.09
N LEU A 35 -2.01 -9.43 2.02
CA LEU A 35 -0.82 -9.30 2.87
C LEU A 35 -1.13 -9.72 4.31
N ASP A 36 -0.36 -10.66 4.84
CA ASP A 36 -0.55 -11.19 6.20
C ASP A 36 0.25 -10.39 7.24
N ASN A 37 -0.45 -9.90 8.26
CA ASN A 37 0.13 -9.20 9.41
C ASN A 37 0.94 -10.11 10.34
N ARG A 38 0.79 -11.42 10.23
CA ARG A 38 1.52 -12.39 11.05
C ARG A 38 2.97 -12.51 10.61
N HIS A 39 3.29 -12.16 9.36
CA HIS A 39 4.65 -12.18 8.86
C HIS A 39 5.52 -11.10 9.52
N PRO A 40 6.80 -11.42 9.79
CA PRO A 40 7.80 -10.42 10.12
C PRO A 40 7.94 -9.37 9.01
N PHE A 41 8.34 -8.16 9.38
CA PHE A 41 8.42 -7.01 8.46
C PHE A 41 9.24 -7.31 7.19
N HIS A 42 10.40 -7.96 7.31
CA HIS A 42 11.24 -8.33 6.16
C HIS A 42 10.53 -9.30 5.19
N LYS A 43 9.73 -10.25 5.69
CA LYS A 43 8.94 -11.15 4.84
C LYS A 43 7.83 -10.40 4.14
N PHE A 44 7.17 -9.49 4.84
CA PHE A 44 6.20 -8.58 4.22
C PHE A 44 6.84 -7.78 3.08
N LEU A 45 8.03 -7.19 3.28
CA LEU A 45 8.74 -6.47 2.21
C LEU A 45 9.07 -7.36 1.02
N GLN A 46 9.53 -8.60 1.25
CA GLN A 46 9.79 -9.57 0.18
C GLN A 46 8.53 -9.86 -0.64
N VAL A 47 7.38 -10.01 0.04
CA VAL A 47 6.08 -10.25 -0.60
C VAL A 47 5.63 -9.01 -1.38
N LEU A 48 5.66 -7.83 -0.77
CA LEU A 48 5.26 -6.56 -1.40
C LEU A 48 6.11 -6.24 -2.63
N ALA A 49 7.40 -6.56 -2.58
CA ALA A 49 8.34 -6.27 -3.65
C ALA A 49 8.41 -7.39 -4.71
N SER A 50 7.68 -8.49 -4.52
CA SER A 50 7.65 -9.61 -5.46
C SER A 50 6.88 -9.23 -6.73
N PRO A 51 7.43 -9.52 -7.93
CA PRO A 51 6.72 -9.28 -9.19
C PRO A 51 5.45 -10.14 -9.33
N ALA A 52 5.29 -11.19 -8.51
CA ALA A 52 4.05 -11.98 -8.47
C ALA A 52 2.89 -11.24 -7.77
N ASN A 53 3.18 -10.21 -6.97
CA ASN A 53 2.20 -9.49 -6.17
C ASN A 53 1.97 -8.08 -6.73
N LEU A 54 1.47 -8.02 -7.96
CA LEU A 54 1.10 -6.76 -8.59
C LEU A 54 -0.20 -6.21 -8.00
N PRO A 55 -0.30 -4.89 -7.75
CA PRO A 55 -1.54 -4.26 -7.34
C PRO A 55 -2.70 -4.66 -8.24
N ARG A 56 -3.82 -5.06 -7.64
CA ARG A 56 -5.04 -5.46 -8.38
C ARG A 56 -5.99 -4.29 -8.55
N LYS A 57 -5.94 -3.31 -7.64
CA LYS A 57 -6.81 -2.12 -7.66
C LYS A 57 -6.26 -0.99 -8.52
N LEU A 58 -4.96 -0.95 -8.79
CA LEU A 58 -4.34 0.09 -9.61
C LEU A 58 -4.12 -0.38 -11.04
N TYR A 59 -4.44 0.48 -12.01
CA TYR A 59 -4.20 0.24 -13.43
C TYR A 59 -3.68 1.49 -14.13
N LYS A 60 -3.04 1.27 -15.28
CA LYS A 60 -2.49 2.34 -16.10
C LYS A 60 -3.62 3.23 -16.63
N PHE A 61 -3.40 4.52 -16.57
CA PHE A 61 -4.36 5.59 -16.87
C PHE A 61 -5.55 5.71 -15.91
N MET A 62 -5.46 5.12 -14.71
CA MET A 62 -6.45 5.37 -13.65
C MET A 62 -6.55 6.86 -13.33
N PRO A 63 -7.77 7.45 -13.24
CA PRO A 63 -7.95 8.83 -12.84
C PRO A 63 -7.33 9.13 -11.47
N ARG A 64 -6.70 10.30 -11.33
CA ARG A 64 -6.03 10.71 -10.10
C ARG A 64 -6.92 10.59 -8.85
N ASP A 65 -8.18 11.01 -8.94
CA ASP A 65 -9.08 11.03 -7.79
C ASP A 65 -9.44 9.60 -7.35
N GLU A 66 -9.54 8.66 -8.30
CA GLU A 66 -9.69 7.24 -8.00
C GLU A 66 -8.44 6.69 -7.31
N VAL A 67 -7.23 7.03 -7.78
CA VAL A 67 -5.98 6.65 -7.11
C VAL A 67 -5.98 7.13 -5.66
N CYS A 68 -6.29 8.41 -5.42
CA CYS A 68 -6.33 8.96 -4.06
C CYS A 68 -7.31 8.21 -3.15
N SER A 69 -8.48 7.81 -3.69
CA SER A 69 -9.49 7.07 -2.93
C SER A 69 -9.03 5.66 -2.51
N LEU A 70 -8.05 5.07 -3.22
CA LEU A 70 -7.52 3.75 -2.92
C LEU A 70 -6.55 3.77 -1.73
N PHE A 71 -5.75 4.81 -1.55
CA PHE A 71 -4.71 4.89 -0.51
C PHE A 71 -5.25 5.41 0.83
N ARG A 72 -6.40 4.91 1.26
CA ARG A 72 -7.14 5.44 2.43
C ARG A 72 -6.46 5.15 3.76
N TYR A 73 -5.58 4.15 3.83
CA TYR A 73 -4.84 3.83 5.04
C TYR A 73 -3.44 4.46 5.10
N SER A 74 -3.06 5.21 4.08
CA SER A 74 -1.82 5.99 4.11
C SER A 74 -1.84 6.95 5.31
N ARG A 75 -0.68 7.09 5.97
CA ARG A 75 -0.52 7.95 7.15
C ARG A 75 -0.19 9.38 6.77
N ARG A 76 0.36 9.57 5.58
CA ARG A 76 0.61 10.88 4.99
C ARG A 76 0.36 10.78 3.49
N MET A 77 -0.26 11.82 2.96
CA MET A 77 -0.44 12.01 1.52
C MET A 77 0.09 13.40 1.16
N ASP A 78 1.16 13.44 0.38
CA ASP A 78 1.74 14.69 -0.12
C ASP A 78 1.39 14.84 -1.60
N ASP A 79 0.54 15.82 -1.90
CA ASP A 79 0.00 16.08 -3.23
C ASP A 79 0.84 17.13 -3.96
N PHE A 80 1.37 16.76 -5.13
CA PHE A 80 2.04 17.67 -6.06
C PHE A 80 1.35 17.63 -7.43
N GLN A 81 1.66 18.60 -8.29
CA GLN A 81 0.98 18.73 -9.58
C GLN A 81 1.06 17.46 -10.44
N SER A 82 2.25 16.87 -10.57
CA SER A 82 2.50 15.71 -11.44
C SER A 82 2.66 14.37 -10.70
N LYS A 83 2.62 14.40 -9.36
CA LYS A 83 2.81 13.20 -8.54
C LYS A 83 2.17 13.31 -7.16
N ILE A 84 1.87 12.17 -6.55
CA ILE A 84 1.43 12.08 -5.16
C ILE A 84 2.28 11.04 -4.45
N PHE A 85 2.62 11.32 -3.19
CA PHE A 85 3.28 10.38 -2.30
C PHE A 85 2.30 9.87 -1.26
N PHE A 86 2.26 8.55 -1.07
CA PHE A 86 1.46 7.89 -0.03
C PHE A 86 2.38 7.14 0.93
N CYS A 87 2.51 7.62 2.17
CA CYS A 87 3.46 7.10 3.15
C CYS A 87 2.80 6.19 4.18
N TYR A 88 3.47 5.10 4.54
CA TYR A 88 3.11 4.19 5.61
C TYR A 88 4.29 4.06 6.58
N TYR A 89 4.00 4.17 7.88
CA TYR A 89 5.02 4.18 8.92
C TYR A 89 5.10 2.82 9.63
N PHE A 90 6.31 2.36 9.89
CA PHE A 90 6.62 1.15 10.62
C PHE A 90 7.70 1.45 11.66
N ARG A 91 7.88 0.57 12.65
CA ARG A 91 8.98 0.75 13.62
C ARG A 91 10.35 0.69 12.96
N GLN A 92 10.45 -0.10 11.89
CA GLN A 92 11.69 -0.33 11.16
C GLN A 92 12.01 0.79 10.16
N GLY A 93 11.07 1.68 9.84
CA GLY A 93 11.23 2.71 8.82
C GLY A 93 9.90 3.06 8.18
N TRP A 94 9.93 3.57 6.96
CA TRP A 94 8.72 3.90 6.21
C TRP A 94 8.77 3.36 4.79
N ILE A 95 7.57 3.19 4.24
CA ILE A 95 7.32 2.77 2.86
C ILE A 95 6.48 3.85 2.21
N GLU A 96 6.78 4.19 0.97
CA GLU A 96 6.05 5.18 0.21
C GLU A 96 5.81 4.72 -1.20
N PHE A 97 4.64 5.09 -1.69
CA PHE A 97 4.26 4.93 -3.07
C PHE A 97 4.28 6.32 -3.74
N GLU A 98 5.19 6.51 -4.69
CA GLU A 98 5.23 7.69 -5.57
C GLU A 98 4.39 7.37 -6.82
N ALA A 99 3.19 7.93 -6.88
CA ALA A 99 2.28 7.81 -8.02
C ALA A 99 2.51 9.00 -8.97
N HIS A 100 2.89 8.74 -10.22
CA HIS A 100 3.05 9.76 -11.25
C HIS A 100 1.84 9.83 -12.17
N PHE A 101 1.48 11.05 -12.57
CA PHE A 101 0.33 11.32 -13.43
C PHE A 101 0.76 11.96 -14.75
N ASP A 102 0.05 11.63 -15.83
CA ASP A 102 0.18 12.32 -17.12
C ASP A 102 -0.49 13.71 -17.09
N ASN A 103 -0.40 14.44 -18.22
CA ASN A 103 -1.02 15.76 -18.36
C ASN A 103 -2.56 15.74 -18.23
N ASN A 104 -3.19 14.58 -18.39
CA ASN A 104 -4.61 14.37 -18.23
C ASN A 104 -4.97 13.93 -16.80
N ARG A 105 -4.02 14.04 -15.85
CA ARG A 105 -4.17 13.61 -14.44
C ARG A 105 -4.51 12.11 -14.33
N ARG A 106 -3.86 11.26 -15.13
CA ARG A 106 -4.05 9.81 -15.08
C ARG A 106 -2.77 9.09 -14.71
N LEU A 107 -2.87 8.07 -13.88
CA LEU A 107 -1.75 7.30 -13.35
C LEU A 107 -0.93 6.68 -14.48
N CYS A 108 0.37 6.99 -14.55
CA CYS A 108 1.25 6.46 -15.59
C CYS A 108 2.38 5.59 -15.02
N ARG A 109 2.81 5.86 -13.78
CA ARG A 109 3.85 5.09 -13.07
C ARG A 109 3.54 5.03 -11.58
N LEU A 110 3.95 3.94 -10.94
CA LEU A 110 3.91 3.76 -9.51
C LEU A 110 5.29 3.28 -9.06
N ARG A 111 5.93 3.99 -8.15
CA ARG A 111 7.23 3.59 -7.59
C ARG A 111 7.08 3.27 -6.12
N LEU A 112 7.77 2.22 -5.70
CA LEU A 112 7.91 1.83 -4.31
C LEU A 112 9.27 2.30 -3.82
N MET A 113 9.28 3.12 -2.77
CA MET A 113 10.49 3.63 -2.14
C MET A 113 10.32 3.74 -0.63
N GLY A 114 11.39 4.13 0.07
CA GLY A 114 11.34 4.37 1.50
C GLY A 114 12.67 4.16 2.20
N ALA A 115 12.67 4.37 3.51
CA ALA A 115 13.84 4.14 4.37
C ALA A 115 13.74 2.83 5.18
N ALA A 116 12.83 1.94 4.81
CA ALA A 116 12.73 0.62 5.41
C ALA A 116 13.97 -0.25 5.07
N PRO A 117 14.52 -1.02 6.04
CA PRO A 117 15.62 -1.93 5.80
C PRO A 117 15.32 -2.89 4.66
N ASP A 118 16.32 -3.16 3.81
CA ASP A 118 16.23 -4.05 2.65
C ASP A 118 15.24 -3.63 1.55
N LEU A 119 14.56 -2.49 1.71
CA LEU A 119 13.70 -1.95 0.67
C LEU A 119 14.55 -1.27 -0.41
N LYS A 120 14.62 -1.91 -1.57
CA LYS A 120 15.18 -1.30 -2.77
C LYS A 120 14.09 -0.62 -3.56
N GLU A 121 14.35 0.64 -3.89
CA GLU A 121 13.51 1.43 -4.78
C GLU A 121 13.28 0.70 -6.11
N ARG A 122 12.03 0.70 -6.57
CA ARG A 122 11.66 0.07 -7.83
C ARG A 122 10.36 0.63 -8.38
N GLU A 123 10.16 0.52 -9.68
CA GLU A 123 8.86 0.71 -10.29
C GLU A 123 8.00 -0.55 -10.08
N ILE A 124 6.74 -0.36 -9.71
CA ILE A 124 5.74 -1.42 -9.63
C ILE A 124 4.98 -1.45 -10.97
N PRO A 125 4.97 -2.58 -11.68
CA PRO A 125 4.20 -2.71 -12.91
C PRO A 125 2.71 -2.48 -12.67
N LEU A 126 2.11 -1.62 -13.49
CA LEU A 126 0.66 -1.40 -13.51
C LEU A 126 0.02 -2.27 -14.57
N ARG A 127 -1.17 -2.80 -14.26
CA ARG A 127 -1.98 -3.53 -15.24
C ARG A 127 -2.44 -2.57 -16.33
N SER A 128 -2.38 -3.01 -17.58
CA SER A 128 -3.07 -2.31 -18.67
C SER A 128 -4.57 -2.60 -18.56
N THR A 129 -5.41 -1.58 -18.72
CA THR A 129 -6.82 -1.80 -18.97
C THR A 129 -6.96 -2.39 -20.37
N ILE A 130 -7.49 -3.60 -20.49
CA ILE A 130 -7.96 -4.11 -21.78
C ILE A 130 -9.26 -3.33 -22.03
N ILE A 131 -9.20 -2.38 -22.96
CA ILE A 131 -10.36 -1.65 -23.46
C ILE A 131 -10.94 -2.46 -24.60
#